data_AF-A0A1W1HNF6-F1
#
_entry.id   AF-A0A1W1HNF6-F1
#
_cell.length_a   1.000
_cell.length_b   1.000
_cell.length_c   1.000
_cell.angle_alpha   90.00
_cell.angle_beta   90.00
_cell.angle_gamma   90.00
#
_symmetry.space_group_name_H-M   'P 1'
#
loop_
_entity.id
_entity.type
_entity.pdbx_description
1 polymer ?
#
loop_
_entity_poly.entity_id
_entity_poly.type
_entity_poly.pdbx_seq_one_letter_code
_entity_poly.pdbx_strand_id
1 'polypeptide(L)'
;MAVILDRFSRKVVGWALGKTLATRLPLEALHHAITTRQPPPGVVHHSDRGIQYAAGAYVQLLRQHQMLPSMSRPANPYDNASCESFMKTLKREEIYANAYRDLEHIHRNMAAFIDQYYNRIRLHSALGYRPPEEFEHAMASRHVPRAAGGLRGGA
;
A
#
# COMPACT_ATOMS: atom_id res chain seq x y z
N MET A 1 5.10 13.56 -0.99
CA MET A 1 4.25 12.46 -0.49
C MET A 1 5.04 11.16 -0.59
N ALA A 2 4.87 10.26 0.37
CA ALA A 2 5.30 8.86 0.29
C ALA A 2 4.07 7.96 0.45
N VAL A 3 4.07 6.79 -0.18
CA VAL A 3 2.97 5.82 -0.14
C VAL A 3 3.54 4.40 -0.10
N ILE A 4 2.85 3.52 0.60
CA ILE A 4 3.13 2.09 0.62
C ILE A 4 1.87 1.36 0.17
N LEU A 5 2.07 0.54 -0.86
CA LEU A 5 1.03 -0.28 -1.46
C LEU A 5 1.25 -1.73 -1.06
N ASP A 6 0.15 -2.41 -0.75
CA ASP A 6 0.11 -3.86 -0.78
C ASP A 6 0.18 -4.34 -2.24
N ARG A 7 1.17 -5.18 -2.56
CA ARG A 7 1.39 -5.65 -3.93
C ARG A 7 0.29 -6.60 -4.43
N PHE A 8 -0.33 -7.35 -3.52
CA PHE A 8 -1.35 -8.34 -3.84
C PHE A 8 -2.70 -7.68 -4.14
N SER A 9 -3.15 -6.76 -3.29
CA SER A 9 -4.46 -6.13 -3.42
C SER A 9 -4.46 -4.73 -4.03
N ARG A 10 -3.28 -4.13 -4.26
CA ARG A 10 -3.12 -2.71 -4.63
C ARG A 10 -3.60 -1.73 -3.56
N LYS A 11 -3.96 -2.20 -2.36
CA LYS A 11 -4.43 -1.34 -1.27
C LYS A 11 -3.31 -0.39 -0.85
N VAL A 12 -3.62 0.90 -0.69
CA VAL A 12 -2.72 1.80 0.04
C VAL A 12 -2.85 1.46 1.52
N VAL A 13 -1.74 1.05 2.11
CA VAL A 13 -1.68 0.60 3.51
C VAL A 13 -1.00 1.60 4.44
N GLY A 14 -0.23 2.52 3.88
CA GLY A 14 0.37 3.62 4.61
C GLY A 14 0.76 4.74 3.66
N TRP A 15 0.71 5.98 4.13
CA TRP A 15 1.09 7.16 3.36
C TRP A 15 1.44 8.32 4.28
N ALA A 16 2.20 9.26 3.74
CA ALA A 16 2.55 10.50 4.42
C ALA A 16 2.66 11.65 3.41
N LEU A 17 2.21 12.84 3.80
CA LEU A 17 2.25 14.05 3.01
C LEU A 17 2.97 15.16 3.79
N GLY A 18 3.71 16.01 3.09
CA GLY A 18 4.43 17.12 3.69
C GLY A 18 4.98 18.07 2.64
N LYS A 19 5.41 19.26 3.09
CA LYS A 19 5.85 20.37 2.23
C LYS A 19 7.19 20.12 1.52
N THR A 20 8.05 19.26 2.05
CA THR A 20 9.38 18.95 1.50
C THR A 20 9.59 17.45 1.35
N LEU A 21 10.47 17.05 0.43
CA LEU A 21 10.90 15.66 0.19
C LEU A 21 11.84 15.15 1.30
N ALA A 22 11.55 15.45 2.56
CA ALA A 22 12.36 15.00 3.67
C ALA A 22 12.26 13.48 3.84
N THR A 23 13.38 12.85 4.23
CA THR A 23 13.52 11.42 4.60
C THR A 23 12.49 10.94 5.63
N ARG A 24 11.86 11.86 6.37
CA ARG A 24 10.76 11.57 7.29
C ARG A 24 9.51 10.99 6.62
N LEU A 25 9.17 11.41 5.39
CA LEU A 25 7.89 11.02 4.78
C LEU A 25 7.84 9.50 4.48
N PRO A 26 8.88 8.89 3.88
CA PRO A 26 8.93 7.43 3.77
C PRO A 26 8.81 6.72 5.12
N LEU A 27 9.51 7.22 6.15
CA LEU A 27 9.52 6.60 7.47
C LEU A 27 8.12 6.67 8.12
N GLU A 28 7.44 7.80 8.03
CA GLU A 28 6.06 7.98 8.50
C GLU A 28 5.08 7.06 7.74
N ALA A 29 5.22 6.97 6.41
CA ALA A 29 4.40 6.07 5.61
C ALA A 29 4.64 4.58 5.98
N LEU A 30 5.90 4.21 6.28
CA LEU A 30 6.27 2.87 6.74
C LEU A 30 5.70 2.55 8.12
N HIS A 31 5.83 3.47 9.07
CA HIS A 31 5.18 3.34 10.37
C HIS A 31 3.68 3.15 10.23
N HIS A 32 3.01 3.98 9.46
CA HIS A 32 1.58 3.86 9.22
C HIS A 32 1.22 2.49 8.63
N ALA A 33 1.95 2.02 7.59
CA ALA A 33 1.71 0.71 7.00
C ALA A 33 1.87 -0.44 7.99
N ILE A 34 2.91 -0.40 8.83
CA ILE A 34 3.18 -1.42 9.85
C ILE A 34 2.07 -1.41 10.90
N THR A 35 1.68 -0.24 11.41
CA THR A 35 0.62 -0.13 12.42
C THR A 35 -0.72 -0.64 11.89
N THR A 36 -1.05 -0.31 10.63
CA THR A 36 -2.32 -0.69 10.01
C THR A 36 -2.37 -2.17 9.63
N ARG A 37 -1.26 -2.75 9.17
CA ARG A 37 -1.25 -4.13 8.62
C ARG A 37 -0.71 -5.18 9.57
N GLN A 38 0.12 -4.79 10.55
CA GLN A 38 0.82 -5.69 11.47
C GLN A 38 1.43 -6.90 10.71
N PRO A 39 2.27 -6.65 9.69
CA PRO A 39 2.76 -7.71 8.83
C PRO A 39 3.58 -8.73 9.62
N PRO A 40 3.48 -10.03 9.29
CA PRO A 40 4.31 -11.05 9.94
C PRO A 40 5.80 -10.86 9.57
N PRO A 41 6.71 -11.39 10.40
CA PRO A 41 8.13 -11.46 10.06
C PRO A 41 8.38 -12.10 8.69
N GLY A 42 9.38 -11.63 7.97
CA GLY A 42 9.81 -12.17 6.67
C GLY A 42 9.09 -11.58 5.46
N VAL A 43 8.12 -10.66 5.63
CA VAL A 43 7.53 -9.93 4.50
C VAL A 43 8.59 -9.11 3.77
N VAL A 44 8.55 -9.17 2.43
CA VAL A 44 9.44 -8.39 1.57
C VAL A 44 8.92 -6.95 1.47
N HIS A 45 9.74 -5.99 1.88
CA HIS A 45 9.51 -4.57 1.63
C HIS A 45 10.29 -4.14 0.39
N HIS A 46 9.58 -3.89 -0.71
CA HIS A 46 10.20 -3.42 -1.94
C HIS A 46 10.15 -1.90 -2.05
N SER A 47 11.30 -1.28 -2.38
CA SER A 47 11.44 0.17 -2.57
C SER A 47 12.28 0.47 -3.82
N ASP A 48 12.19 1.70 -4.32
CA ASP A 48 13.14 2.17 -5.32
C ASP A 48 14.53 2.42 -4.71
N ARG A 49 15.54 2.69 -5.54
CA ARG A 49 16.92 2.94 -5.08
C ARG A 49 17.15 4.35 -4.52
N GLY A 50 16.08 5.08 -4.17
CA GLY A 50 16.19 6.43 -3.63
C GLY A 50 16.97 6.47 -2.31
N ILE A 51 17.76 7.52 -2.13
CA ILE A 51 18.62 7.70 -0.94
C ILE A 51 17.83 7.65 0.37
N GLN A 52 16.56 8.09 0.34
CA GLN A 52 15.67 8.04 1.50
C GLN A 52 15.37 6.61 1.99
N TYR A 53 15.36 5.60 1.12
CA TYR A 53 15.11 4.20 1.49
C TYR A 53 16.38 3.48 1.92
N ALA A 54 17.55 4.05 1.60
CA ALA A 54 18.85 3.62 2.11
C ALA A 54 19.23 4.29 3.45
N ALA A 55 18.43 5.25 3.94
CA ALA A 55 18.68 5.94 5.18
C ALA A 55 18.68 4.96 6.38
N GLY A 56 19.63 5.13 7.30
CA GLY A 56 19.83 4.21 8.42
C GLY A 56 18.57 3.99 9.27
N ALA A 57 17.81 5.05 9.55
CA ALA A 57 16.55 4.96 10.29
C ALA A 57 15.49 4.10 9.58
N TYR A 58 15.42 4.18 8.24
CA TYR A 58 14.48 3.39 7.45
C TYR A 58 14.84 1.90 7.47
N VAL A 59 16.12 1.59 7.25
CA VAL A 59 16.65 0.22 7.30
C VAL A 59 16.50 -0.38 8.70
N GLN A 60 16.72 0.42 9.75
CA GLN A 60 16.56 0.00 11.13
C GLN A 60 15.10 -0.37 11.44
N LEU A 61 14.13 0.43 10.99
CA LEU A 61 12.72 0.15 11.19
C LEU A 61 12.30 -1.16 10.51
N LEU A 62 12.76 -1.40 9.27
CA LEU A 62 12.52 -2.68 8.58
C LEU A 62 13.09 -3.87 9.36
N ARG A 63 14.31 -3.74 9.90
CA ARG A 63 14.95 -4.80 10.70
C ARG A 63 14.21 -5.06 12.01
N GLN A 64 13.74 -4.02 12.70
CA GLN A 64 12.96 -4.15 13.95
C GLN A 64 11.68 -4.96 13.73
N HIS A 65 11.05 -4.82 12.57
CA HIS A 65 9.87 -5.59 12.18
C HIS A 65 10.19 -6.86 11.38
N GLN A 66 11.46 -7.27 11.34
CA GLN A 66 11.93 -8.48 10.64
C GLN A 66 11.52 -8.54 9.16
N MET A 67 11.40 -7.39 8.51
CA MET A 67 11.06 -7.28 7.09
C MET A 67 12.32 -7.44 6.24
N LEU A 68 12.17 -8.03 5.06
CA LEU A 68 13.27 -8.23 4.11
C LEU A 68 13.32 -7.06 3.11
N PRO A 69 14.32 -6.17 3.19
CA PRO A 69 14.44 -5.08 2.22
C PRO A 69 14.77 -5.62 0.84
N SER A 70 14.04 -5.17 -0.17
CA SER A 70 14.29 -5.39 -1.59
C SER A 70 14.31 -4.04 -2.29
N MET A 71 15.30 -3.83 -3.16
CA MET A 71 15.39 -2.60 -3.96
C MET A 71 15.36 -2.92 -5.45
N SER A 72 14.74 -2.04 -6.23
CA SER A 72 14.66 -2.19 -7.68
C SER A 72 16.04 -2.34 -8.32
N ARG A 73 16.11 -3.13 -9.39
CA ARG A 73 17.35 -3.25 -10.18
C ARG A 73 17.54 -2.00 -11.04
N PRO A 74 18.79 -1.60 -11.36
CA PRO A 74 19.02 -0.59 -12.38
C PRO A 74 18.29 -0.97 -13.68
N ALA A 75 17.58 -0.01 -14.27
CA ALA A 75 16.88 -0.15 -15.55
C ALA A 75 15.73 -1.18 -15.62
N ASN A 76 15.08 -1.53 -14.50
CA ASN A 76 13.87 -2.37 -14.52
C ASN A 76 12.59 -1.56 -14.18
N PRO A 77 11.85 -1.05 -15.19
CA PRO A 77 10.67 -0.20 -14.97
C PRO A 77 9.48 -0.94 -14.32
N TYR A 78 9.47 -2.28 -14.34
CA TYR A 78 8.34 -3.05 -13.80
C TYR A 78 8.33 -3.10 -12.26
N ASP A 79 9.47 -2.88 -11.62
CA ASP A 79 9.64 -2.99 -10.17
C ASP A 79 8.79 -1.93 -9.42
N ASN A 80 8.55 -0.76 -10.02
CA ASN A 80 7.80 0.35 -9.43
C ASN A 80 6.44 0.64 -10.12
N ALA A 81 6.04 -0.17 -11.10
CA ALA A 81 4.86 0.09 -11.94
C ALA A 81 3.56 0.29 -11.14
N SER A 82 3.43 -0.41 -10.00
CA SER A 82 2.28 -0.28 -9.09
C SER A 82 2.17 1.10 -8.46
N CYS A 83 3.29 1.62 -7.93
CA CYS A 83 3.34 2.93 -7.31
C CYS A 83 3.18 4.03 -8.37
N GLU A 84 3.78 3.87 -9.55
CA GLU A 84 3.60 4.80 -10.66
C GLU A 84 2.15 4.88 -11.12
N SER A 85 1.48 3.73 -11.22
CA SER A 85 0.05 3.67 -11.55
C SER A 85 -0.80 4.40 -10.51
N PHE A 86 -0.55 4.15 -9.21
CA PHE A 86 -1.19 4.90 -8.13
C PHE A 86 -0.95 6.41 -8.25
N MET A 87 0.29 6.86 -8.45
CA MET A 87 0.62 8.27 -8.55
C MET A 87 -0.06 8.95 -9.75
N LYS A 88 -0.19 8.25 -10.88
CA LYS A 88 -0.95 8.74 -12.04
C LYS A 88 -2.43 8.89 -11.72
N THR A 89 -3.02 7.87 -11.08
CA THR A 89 -4.41 7.91 -10.61
C THR A 89 -4.65 9.06 -9.65
N LEU A 90 -3.82 9.19 -8.60
CA LEU A 90 -3.94 10.24 -7.61
C LEU A 90 -3.86 11.63 -8.24
N LYS A 91 -2.88 11.85 -9.13
CA LYS A 91 -2.75 13.13 -9.82
C LYS A 91 -4.00 13.47 -10.62
N ARG A 92 -4.49 12.52 -11.42
CA ARG A 92 -5.62 12.73 -12.32
C ARG A 92 -6.94 12.93 -11.57
N GLU A 93 -7.21 12.08 -10.59
CA GLU A 93 -8.55 11.95 -9.99
C GLU A 93 -8.72 12.80 -8.73
N GLU A 94 -7.62 13.23 -8.09
CA GLU A 94 -7.65 14.07 -6.90
C GLU A 94 -6.94 15.39 -7.13
N ILE A 95 -5.63 15.37 -7.41
CA ILE A 95 -4.82 16.60 -7.41
C ILE A 95 -5.22 17.58 -8.52
N TYR A 96 -5.48 17.09 -9.73
CA TYR A 96 -5.87 17.95 -10.87
C TYR A 96 -7.37 18.23 -10.90
N ALA A 97 -8.16 17.47 -10.17
CA ALA A 97 -9.61 17.62 -10.09
C ALA A 97 -10.05 18.58 -8.98
N ASN A 98 -9.15 18.95 -8.06
CA ASN A 98 -9.47 19.75 -6.88
C ASN A 98 -8.55 20.96 -6.73
N ALA A 99 -9.05 21.98 -6.02
CA ALA A 99 -8.26 23.11 -5.55
C ALA A 99 -8.10 23.03 -4.03
N TYR A 100 -6.88 23.30 -3.54
CA TYR A 100 -6.58 23.24 -2.11
C TYR A 100 -6.32 24.64 -1.55
N ARG A 101 -6.89 24.92 -0.37
CA ARG A 101 -6.74 26.21 0.31
C ARG A 101 -5.45 26.28 1.12
N ASP A 102 -5.11 25.18 1.76
CA ASP A 102 -3.98 25.06 2.67
C ASP A 102 -3.52 23.59 2.77
N LEU A 103 -2.43 23.36 3.52
CA LEU A 103 -1.86 22.03 3.71
C LEU A 103 -2.81 21.08 4.46
N GLU A 104 -3.63 21.60 5.37
CA GLU A 104 -4.54 20.78 6.16
C GLU A 104 -5.69 20.27 5.27
N HIS A 105 -6.18 21.11 4.36
CA HIS A 105 -7.20 20.76 3.39
C HIS A 105 -6.73 19.62 2.47
N ILE A 106 -5.52 19.73 1.89
CA ILE A 106 -4.99 18.64 1.07
C ILE A 106 -4.75 17.36 1.88
N HIS A 107 -4.35 17.46 3.16
CA HIS A 107 -4.23 16.28 4.03
C HIS A 107 -5.57 15.56 4.24
N ARG A 108 -6.64 16.29 4.56
CA ARG A 108 -7.98 15.70 4.73
C ARG A 108 -8.50 15.09 3.44
N ASN A 109 -8.32 15.80 2.31
CA ASN A 109 -8.74 15.29 1.01
C ASN A 109 -7.94 14.06 0.60
N MET A 110 -6.64 14.02 0.87
CA MET A 110 -5.81 12.84 0.62
C MET A 110 -6.28 11.63 1.43
N ALA A 111 -6.60 11.84 2.71
CA ALA A 111 -7.16 10.79 3.56
C ALA A 111 -8.49 10.27 3.00
N ALA A 112 -9.42 11.17 2.63
CA ALA A 112 -10.69 10.79 2.04
C ALA A 112 -10.50 10.06 0.69
N PHE A 113 -9.64 10.58 -0.18
CA PHE A 113 -9.33 9.96 -1.46
C PHE A 113 -8.77 8.56 -1.29
N ILE A 114 -7.83 8.35 -0.37
CA ILE A 114 -7.21 7.05 -0.17
C ILE A 114 -8.16 6.06 0.52
N ASP A 115 -8.72 6.44 1.66
CA ASP A 115 -9.43 5.52 2.55
C ASP A 115 -10.87 5.28 2.11
N GLN A 116 -11.53 6.30 1.53
CA GLN A 116 -12.95 6.22 1.19
C GLN A 116 -13.17 5.95 -0.29
N TYR A 117 -12.30 6.46 -1.18
CA TYR A 117 -12.47 6.29 -2.62
C TYR A 117 -11.55 5.20 -3.20
N TYR A 118 -10.24 5.39 -3.16
CA TYR A 118 -9.26 4.50 -3.80
C TYR A 118 -9.34 3.07 -3.27
N ASN A 119 -9.31 2.90 -1.94
CA ASN A 119 -9.31 1.57 -1.33
C ASN A 119 -10.69 0.87 -1.38
N ARG A 120 -11.79 1.63 -1.40
CA ARG A 120 -13.16 1.10 -1.19
C ARG A 120 -14.08 1.11 -2.40
N ILE A 121 -13.90 2.04 -3.33
CA ILE A 121 -14.86 2.32 -4.41
C ILE A 121 -14.19 2.19 -5.78
N ARG A 122 -12.94 2.63 -5.92
CA ARG A 122 -12.28 2.73 -7.21
C ARG A 122 -12.00 1.35 -7.81
N LEU A 123 -12.39 1.13 -9.06
CA LEU A 123 -12.16 -0.15 -9.74
C LEU A 123 -10.73 -0.25 -10.31
N HIS A 124 -10.13 -1.43 -10.16
CA HIS A 124 -8.80 -1.74 -10.70
C HIS A 124 -8.90 -2.89 -11.70
N SER A 125 -8.50 -2.65 -12.95
CA SER A 125 -8.49 -3.70 -13.99
C SER A 125 -7.61 -4.89 -13.60
N ALA A 126 -6.47 -4.64 -12.94
CA ALA A 126 -5.59 -5.68 -12.41
C ALA A 126 -6.22 -6.56 -11.32
N LEU A 127 -7.34 -6.14 -10.73
CA LEU A 127 -8.09 -6.87 -9.69
C LEU A 127 -9.38 -7.51 -10.23
N GLY A 128 -9.57 -7.49 -11.56
CA GLY A 128 -10.81 -7.92 -12.20
C GLY A 128 -11.94 -6.91 -12.00
N TYR A 129 -11.63 -5.62 -12.10
CA TYR A 129 -12.57 -4.50 -11.90
C TYR A 129 -13.25 -4.52 -10.53
N ARG A 130 -12.45 -4.70 -9.48
CA ARG A 130 -12.89 -4.60 -8.08
C ARG A 130 -12.06 -3.57 -7.30
N PRO A 131 -12.61 -2.96 -6.24
CA PRO A 131 -11.84 -2.19 -5.29
C PRO A 131 -10.83 -3.04 -4.51
N PRO A 132 -9.72 -2.47 -4.03
CA PRO A 132 -8.73 -3.18 -3.22
C PRO A 132 -9.33 -3.91 -2.01
N GLU A 133 -10.20 -3.26 -1.24
CA GLU A 133 -10.80 -3.89 -0.05
C GLU A 133 -11.75 -5.03 -0.41
N GLU A 134 -12.55 -4.88 -1.46
CA GLU A 134 -13.43 -5.96 -1.93
C GLU A 134 -12.60 -7.16 -2.42
N PHE A 135 -11.51 -6.89 -3.14
CA PHE A 135 -10.58 -7.93 -3.60
C PHE A 135 -9.98 -8.70 -2.41
N GLU A 136 -9.52 -8.02 -1.36
CA GLU A 136 -9.01 -8.65 -0.15
C GLU A 136 -10.06 -9.55 0.52
N HIS A 137 -11.28 -9.05 0.73
CA HIS A 137 -12.37 -9.82 1.34
C HIS A 137 -12.73 -11.06 0.51
N ALA A 138 -12.79 -10.92 -0.82
CA ALA A 138 -13.07 -12.03 -1.71
C ALA A 138 -11.97 -13.10 -1.65
N MET A 139 -10.70 -12.69 -1.55
CA MET A 139 -9.57 -13.63 -1.52
C MET A 139 -9.39 -14.29 -0.14
N ALA A 140 -9.69 -13.58 0.95
CA ALA A 140 -9.71 -14.15 2.30
C ALA A 140 -10.78 -15.24 2.43
N SER A 141 -11.99 -14.98 1.92
CA SER A 141 -13.11 -15.95 1.92
C SER A 141 -12.80 -17.22 1.12
N ARG A 142 -11.91 -17.15 0.12
CA ARG A 142 -11.49 -18.31 -0.70
C ARG A 142 -10.43 -19.19 -0.03
N HIS A 143 -9.72 -18.67 0.97
CA HIS A 143 -8.65 -19.39 1.69
C HIS A 143 -9.12 -19.97 3.03
N VAL A 144 -10.40 -19.81 3.41
CA VAL A 144 -10.97 -20.62 4.49
C VAL A 144 -10.98 -22.08 4.01
N PRO A 145 -10.29 -23.02 4.70
CA PRO A 145 -10.35 -24.42 4.32
C PRO A 145 -11.83 -24.84 4.35
N ARG A 146 -12.37 -25.34 3.24
CA ARG A 146 -13.64 -26.06 3.29
C ARG A 146 -13.40 -27.21 4.27
N ALA A 147 -14.00 -27.13 5.45
CA ALA A 147 -14.04 -28.25 6.37
C ALA A 147 -14.55 -29.44 5.56
N ALA A 148 -13.69 -30.45 5.40
CA ALA A 148 -14.06 -31.70 4.76
C ALA A 148 -15.24 -32.23 5.56
N GLY A 149 -16.43 -32.22 4.93
CA GLY A 149 -17.64 -32.75 5.52
C GLY A 149 -17.38 -34.19 5.91
N GLY A 150 -17.35 -34.44 7.21
CA GLY A 150 -17.13 -35.76 7.77
C GLY A 150 -18.17 -36.73 7.20
N LEU A 151 -17.66 -37.82 6.63
CA LEU A 151 -18.42 -39.03 6.37
C LEU A 151 -19.04 -39.48 7.70
N ARG A 152 -20.35 -39.30 7.86
CA ARG A 152 -21.12 -40.09 8.83
C ARG A 152 -21.37 -41.46 8.21
N GLY A 153 -20.56 -42.43 8.64
CA GLY A 153 -20.95 -43.82 8.63
C GLY A 153 -22.13 -44.02 9.58
N GLY A 154 -23.02 -44.95 9.22
CA GLY A 154 -24.15 -45.35 10.05
C GLY A 154 -24.88 -46.51 9.42
N ALA A 155 -24.45 -47.71 9.86
CA ALA A 155 -25.10 -49.03 9.88
C ALA A 155 -25.86 -49.51 8.63
#